data_AF-A0A2V9TTH7-F1
#
_entry.id   AF-A0A2V9TTH7-F1
#
_cell.length_a   1.000
_cell.length_b   1.000
_cell.length_c   1.000
_cell.angle_alpha   90.00
_cell.angle_beta   90.00
_cell.angle_gamma   90.00
#
_symmetry.space_group_name_H-M   'P 1'
#
loop_
_entity.id
_entity.type
_entity.pdbx_description
1 polymer ?
#
loop_
_entity_poly.entity_id
_entity_poly.type
_entity_poly.pdbx_seq_one_letter_code
_entity_poly.pdbx_strand_id
1 'polypeptide(L)'
;GPWQVVGIFDAGGSAYESEVWGDVNQMASDFDRQGAFASAYLRATDASTANALKNAVSDDQRLKLDGMLETDYYAKQTRSGGPIKVVGYMVGFIMGIGSIFAAMNTMYAAVAYRSREIATLRVIGFSKPSILTSFVFESLVLSLLGAVVGIVLMLPFNGMSTGTSNAVTFSEVVFALRMTPTVILYAFIFALVMGFFGGLAPAWHAARQNILTALRG
;
A
#
# COMPACT_ATOMS: atom_id res chain seq x y z
N GLY A 1 -35.23 -19.35 -10.67
CA GLY A 1 -35.12 -19.54 -12.14
C GLY A 1 -33.76 -19.08 -12.66
N PRO A 2 -33.46 -19.08 -13.97
CA PRO A 2 -32.28 -18.37 -14.46
C PRO A 2 -32.47 -16.86 -14.23
N TRP A 3 -31.48 -16.21 -13.61
CA TRP A 3 -31.49 -14.77 -13.34
C TRP A 3 -30.98 -14.02 -14.57
N GLN A 4 -31.74 -13.03 -15.04
CA GLN A 4 -31.30 -12.14 -16.12
C GLN A 4 -30.60 -10.91 -15.53
N VAL A 5 -29.37 -10.66 -15.96
CA VAL A 5 -28.65 -9.42 -15.60
C VAL A 5 -29.24 -8.26 -16.41
N VAL A 6 -29.86 -7.31 -15.71
CA VAL A 6 -30.52 -6.13 -16.32
C VAL A 6 -29.66 -4.87 -16.32
N GLY A 7 -28.54 -4.88 -15.59
CA GLY A 7 -27.63 -3.75 -15.50
C GLY A 7 -26.40 -4.06 -14.66
N ILE A 8 -25.39 -3.21 -14.80
CA ILE A 8 -24.18 -3.19 -13.97
C ILE A 8 -24.05 -1.75 -13.48
N PHE A 9 -23.86 -1.57 -12.18
CA PHE A 9 -23.68 -0.27 -11.56
C PHE A 9 -22.22 -0.09 -11.12
N ASP A 10 -21.73 1.15 -11.18
CA ASP A 10 -20.43 1.55 -10.65
C ASP A 10 -20.66 2.22 -9.29
N ALA A 11 -20.03 1.68 -8.25
CA ALA A 11 -20.13 2.20 -6.89
C ALA A 11 -18.84 2.85 -6.39
N GLY A 12 -17.97 3.29 -7.31
CA GLY A 12 -16.78 4.09 -7.03
C GLY A 12 -15.71 3.37 -6.20
N GLY A 13 -15.64 2.04 -6.29
CA GLY A 13 -14.75 1.21 -5.47
C GLY A 13 -15.23 0.94 -4.04
N SER A 14 -16.50 1.20 -3.73
CA SER A 14 -17.09 0.84 -2.43
C SER A 14 -17.43 -0.66 -2.36
N ALA A 15 -17.79 -1.14 -1.16
CA ALA A 15 -18.16 -2.53 -0.93
C ALA A 15 -19.32 -3.01 -1.84
N TYR A 16 -20.17 -2.08 -2.31
CA TYR A 16 -21.29 -2.38 -3.18
C TYR A 16 -20.89 -2.94 -4.56
N GLU A 17 -19.65 -2.74 -5.03
CA GLU A 17 -19.19 -3.35 -6.29
C GLU A 17 -19.09 -4.87 -6.22
N SER A 18 -19.08 -5.45 -5.02
CA SER A 18 -19.03 -6.90 -4.79
C SER A 18 -20.41 -7.49 -4.47
N GLU A 19 -21.50 -6.76 -4.75
CA GLU A 19 -22.86 -7.18 -4.45
C GLU A 19 -23.71 -7.43 -5.71
N VAL A 20 -24.67 -8.35 -5.60
CA VAL A 20 -25.69 -8.59 -6.62
C VAL A 20 -27.03 -8.14 -6.07
N TRP A 21 -27.69 -7.23 -6.80
CA TRP A 21 -28.94 -6.60 -6.38
C TRP A 21 -30.10 -7.14 -7.22
N GLY A 22 -31.26 -7.32 -6.59
CA GLY A 22 -32.48 -7.74 -7.27
C GLY A 22 -33.71 -7.63 -6.37
N ASP A 23 -34.86 -8.04 -6.90
CA ASP A 23 -36.11 -7.95 -6.16
C ASP A 23 -36.11 -8.88 -4.94
N VAL A 24 -36.42 -8.30 -3.78
CA VAL A 24 -36.34 -9.00 -2.49
C VAL A 24 -37.34 -10.15 -2.38
N ASN A 25 -38.53 -10.02 -2.99
CA ASN A 25 -39.55 -11.06 -2.93
C ASN A 25 -39.16 -12.24 -3.82
N GLN A 26 -38.61 -11.95 -5.00
CA GLN A 26 -38.12 -12.98 -5.92
C GLN A 26 -36.91 -13.72 -5.32
N MET A 27 -35.94 -13.01 -4.73
CA MET A 27 -34.79 -13.62 -4.07
C MET A 27 -35.22 -14.45 -2.85
N ALA A 28 -36.11 -13.93 -2.00
CA ALA A 28 -36.60 -14.67 -0.85
C ALA A 28 -37.31 -15.98 -1.25
N SER A 29 -38.04 -15.98 -2.37
CA SER A 29 -38.68 -17.19 -2.90
C SER A 29 -37.69 -18.18 -3.51
N ASP A 30 -36.73 -17.71 -4.31
CA ASP A 30 -35.76 -18.58 -5.00
C ASP A 30 -34.71 -19.17 -4.05
N PHE A 31 -34.38 -18.50 -2.94
CA PHE A 31 -33.41 -18.95 -1.92
C PHE A 31 -34.05 -19.57 -0.67
N ASP A 32 -35.36 -19.81 -0.66
CA ASP A 32 -36.11 -20.38 0.47
C ASP A 32 -35.93 -19.61 1.79
N ARG A 33 -35.97 -18.27 1.71
CA ARG A 33 -35.80 -17.34 2.84
C ARG A 33 -37.04 -16.49 3.08
N GLN A 34 -38.22 -17.07 2.87
CA GLN A 34 -39.47 -16.34 2.98
C GLN A 34 -39.74 -15.89 4.43
N GLY A 35 -40.08 -14.61 4.61
CA GLY A 35 -40.54 -14.06 5.89
C GLY A 35 -39.46 -13.59 6.88
N ALA A 36 -38.17 -13.66 6.52
CA ALA A 36 -37.09 -13.17 7.36
C ALA A 36 -36.11 -12.28 6.58
N PHE A 37 -35.85 -11.07 7.10
CA PHE A 37 -34.88 -10.15 6.56
C PHE A 37 -33.68 -10.05 7.51
N ALA A 38 -32.46 -10.03 6.96
CA ALA A 38 -31.25 -9.94 7.77
C ALA A 38 -30.97 -8.52 8.29
N SER A 39 -31.35 -7.50 7.53
CA SER A 39 -31.15 -6.10 7.87
C SER A 39 -32.19 -5.22 7.19
N ALA A 40 -32.41 -4.03 7.74
CA ALA A 40 -33.25 -2.99 7.15
C ALA A 40 -32.48 -1.66 7.15
N TYR A 41 -32.51 -0.96 6.03
CA TYR A 41 -31.85 0.34 5.87
C TYR A 41 -32.84 1.47 6.11
N LEU A 42 -32.47 2.39 6.99
CA LEU A 42 -33.24 3.59 7.32
C LEU A 42 -32.41 4.82 6.94
N ARG A 43 -32.96 5.71 6.12
CA ARG A 43 -32.28 6.94 5.71
C ARG A 43 -32.69 8.08 6.61
N ALA A 44 -31.74 8.60 7.39
CA ALA A 44 -31.95 9.81 8.18
C ALA A 44 -31.75 11.07 7.33
N THR A 45 -32.45 12.14 7.67
CA THR A 45 -32.25 13.47 7.04
C THR A 45 -30.94 14.11 7.48
N ASP A 46 -30.56 13.91 8.75
CA ASP A 46 -29.45 14.58 9.41
C ASP A 46 -28.74 13.65 10.41
N ALA A 47 -27.51 14.00 10.79
CA ALA A 47 -26.71 13.22 11.74
C ALA A 47 -27.34 13.12 13.14
N SER A 48 -28.07 14.14 13.59
CA SER A 48 -28.80 14.11 14.85
C SER A 48 -29.95 13.09 14.80
N THR A 49 -30.72 13.11 13.71
CA THR A 49 -31.82 12.17 13.44
C THR A 49 -31.30 10.74 13.32
N ALA A 50 -30.15 10.54 12.69
CA ALA A 50 -29.52 9.22 12.58
C ALA A 50 -29.18 8.63 13.95
N ASN A 51 -28.61 9.43 14.85
CA ASN A 51 -28.32 9.00 16.22
C ASN A 51 -29.60 8.76 17.04
N ALA A 52 -30.62 9.61 16.86
CA ALA A 52 -31.91 9.42 17.52
C ALA A 52 -32.59 8.12 17.07
N LEU A 53 -32.59 7.83 15.77
CA LEU A 53 -33.12 6.58 15.19
C LEU A 53 -32.34 5.36 15.67
N LYS A 54 -31.00 5.43 15.69
CA LYS A 54 -30.15 4.37 16.24
C LYS A 54 -30.57 4.01 17.65
N ASN A 55 -30.64 5.00 18.54
CA ASN A 55 -31.00 4.77 19.94
C ASN A 55 -32.45 4.26 20.07
N ALA A 56 -33.39 4.85 19.33
CA ALA A 56 -34.80 4.41 19.35
C ALA A 56 -34.97 2.93 18.93
N VAL A 57 -34.20 2.46 17.95
CA VAL A 57 -34.24 1.06 17.50
C VAL A 57 -33.54 0.14 18.50
N SER A 58 -32.37 0.53 19.01
CA SER A 58 -31.62 -0.28 19.99
C SER A 58 -32.30 -0.38 21.36
N ASP A 59 -33.03 0.65 21.78
CA ASP A 59 -33.71 0.70 23.08
C ASP A 59 -35.08 0.00 23.07
N ASP A 60 -35.68 -0.22 21.89
CA ASP A 60 -36.96 -0.92 21.78
C ASP A 60 -36.78 -2.45 21.90
N GLN A 61 -37.05 -2.99 23.08
CA GLN A 61 -37.00 -4.42 23.38
C GLN A 61 -37.97 -5.26 22.53
N ARG A 62 -38.98 -4.66 21.90
CA ARG A 62 -39.94 -5.36 21.04
C ARG A 62 -39.32 -5.72 19.69
N LEU A 63 -38.40 -4.88 19.20
CA LEU A 63 -37.80 -5.04 17.89
C LEU A 63 -36.68 -6.09 17.91
N LYS A 64 -35.96 -6.26 19.03
CA LYS A 64 -34.77 -7.15 19.12
C LYS A 64 -33.76 -6.90 17.98
N LEU A 65 -33.64 -5.65 17.55
CA LEU A 65 -32.72 -5.21 16.50
C LEU A 65 -31.60 -4.38 17.11
N ASP A 66 -30.40 -4.49 16.56
CA ASP A 66 -29.30 -3.59 16.91
C ASP A 66 -29.26 -2.43 15.92
N GLY A 67 -29.59 -1.23 16.40
CA GLY A 67 -29.47 0.00 15.64
C GLY A 67 -27.99 0.38 15.49
N MET A 68 -27.52 0.49 14.26
CA MET A 68 -26.15 0.92 13.97
C MET A 68 -26.08 1.91 12.82
N LEU A 69 -25.15 2.87 12.93
CA LEU A 69 -24.85 3.76 11.83
C LEU A 69 -24.11 2.97 10.74
N GLU A 70 -24.42 3.26 9.50
CA GLU A 70 -23.78 2.66 8.33
C GLU A 70 -22.26 2.84 8.36
N THR A 71 -21.79 4.03 8.77
CA THR A 71 -20.37 4.33 8.98
C THR A 71 -19.71 3.40 10.00
N ASP A 72 -20.41 3.09 11.09
CA ASP A 72 -19.90 2.23 12.16
C ASP A 72 -19.91 0.75 11.73
N TYR A 73 -20.91 0.33 10.95
CA TYR A 73 -20.98 -1.00 10.35
C TYR A 73 -19.79 -1.25 9.42
N TYR A 74 -19.57 -0.36 8.46
CA TYR A 74 -18.44 -0.48 7.53
C TYR A 74 -17.08 -0.29 8.23
N ALA A 75 -16.99 0.53 9.28
CA ALA A 75 -15.77 0.63 10.09
C ALA A 75 -15.46 -0.68 10.83
N LYS A 76 -16.48 -1.34 11.42
CA LYS A 76 -16.33 -2.67 12.04
C LYS A 76 -15.96 -3.73 11.01
N GLN A 77 -16.55 -3.69 9.82
CA GLN A 77 -16.25 -4.66 8.75
C GLN A 77 -14.84 -4.48 8.18
N THR A 78 -14.39 -3.23 8.02
CA THR A 78 -13.02 -2.89 7.61
C THR A 78 -11.97 -3.31 8.67
N ARG A 79 -12.37 -3.50 9.93
CA ARG A 79 -11.48 -3.98 11.00
C ARG A 79 -10.92 -5.37 10.72
N SER A 80 -11.63 -6.21 9.94
CA SER A 80 -11.11 -7.50 9.44
C SER A 80 -9.88 -7.34 8.53
N GLY A 81 -9.75 -6.19 7.85
CA GLY A 81 -8.57 -5.82 7.05
C GLY A 81 -7.41 -5.22 7.85
N GLY A 82 -7.62 -4.90 9.12
CA GLY A 82 -6.59 -4.33 10.01
C GLY A 82 -5.33 -5.20 10.13
N PRO A 83 -5.45 -6.51 10.46
CA PRO A 83 -4.30 -7.41 10.53
C PRO A 83 -3.49 -7.49 9.24
N ILE A 84 -4.15 -7.48 8.08
CA ILE A 84 -3.49 -7.54 6.76
C ILE A 84 -2.64 -6.30 6.52
N LYS A 85 -3.14 -5.10 6.87
CA LYS A 85 -2.35 -3.85 6.78
C LYS A 85 -1.10 -3.91 7.65
N VAL A 86 -1.20 -4.45 8.86
CA VAL A 86 -0.05 -4.59 9.77
C VAL A 86 1.02 -5.50 9.17
N VAL A 87 0.63 -6.64 8.60
CA VAL A 87 1.56 -7.54 7.90
C VAL A 87 2.18 -6.84 6.69
N GLY A 88 1.39 -6.12 5.90
CA GLY A 88 1.89 -5.36 4.75
C GLY A 88 2.93 -4.31 5.13
N TYR A 89 2.67 -3.53 6.20
CA TYR A 89 3.65 -2.56 6.71
C TYR A 89 4.91 -3.23 7.26
N MET A 90 4.77 -4.35 7.96
CA MET A 90 5.91 -5.10 8.49
C MET A 90 6.81 -5.65 7.37
N VAL A 91 6.23 -6.26 6.35
CA VAL A 91 6.96 -6.75 5.17
C VAL A 91 7.62 -5.59 4.44
N GLY A 92 6.89 -4.51 4.18
CA GLY A 92 7.45 -3.30 3.55
C GLY A 92 8.61 -2.70 4.32
N PHE A 93 8.55 -2.70 5.65
CA PHE A 93 9.62 -2.23 6.52
C PHE A 93 10.88 -3.10 6.42
N ILE A 94 10.73 -4.43 6.50
CA ILE A 94 11.85 -5.38 6.38
C ILE A 94 12.49 -5.30 5.00
N MET A 95 11.68 -5.31 3.94
CA MET A 95 12.15 -5.17 2.56
C MET A 95 12.86 -3.84 2.35
N GLY A 96 12.36 -2.77 2.97
CA GLY A 96 13.01 -1.49 2.97
C GLY A 96 14.41 -1.57 3.56
N ILE A 97 14.55 -2.04 4.80
CA ILE A 97 15.86 -2.19 5.43
C ILE A 97 16.81 -3.03 4.56
N GLY A 98 16.32 -4.16 4.03
CA GLY A 98 17.09 -5.00 3.11
C GLY A 98 17.55 -4.27 1.85
N SER A 99 16.70 -3.41 1.28
CA SER A 99 17.04 -2.59 0.11
C SER A 99 18.15 -1.58 0.42
N ILE A 100 18.13 -0.93 1.59
CA ILE A 100 19.21 -0.03 2.01
C ILE A 100 20.53 -0.80 2.09
N PHE A 101 20.56 -1.96 2.77
CA PHE A 101 21.78 -2.77 2.88
C PHE A 101 22.28 -3.28 1.52
N ALA A 102 21.36 -3.68 0.63
CA ALA A 102 21.72 -4.09 -0.72
C ALA A 102 22.37 -2.93 -1.50
N ALA A 103 21.78 -1.73 -1.45
CA ALA A 103 22.31 -0.53 -2.08
C ALA A 103 23.65 -0.09 -1.48
N MET A 104 23.80 -0.20 -0.15
CA MET A 104 25.07 0.08 0.53
C MET A 104 26.17 -0.86 0.03
N ASN A 105 25.89 -2.17 -0.01
CA ASN A 105 26.88 -3.16 -0.40
C ASN A 105 27.36 -2.97 -1.86
N THR A 106 26.44 -2.70 -2.78
CA THR A 106 26.81 -2.40 -4.18
C THR A 106 27.62 -1.11 -4.29
N MET A 107 27.25 -0.08 -3.54
CA MET A 107 28.00 1.18 -3.56
C MET A 107 29.39 1.04 -2.90
N TYR A 108 29.53 0.26 -1.82
CA TYR A 108 30.84 -0.09 -1.27
C TYR A 108 31.74 -0.79 -2.29
N ALA A 109 31.18 -1.76 -3.04
CA ALA A 109 31.91 -2.43 -4.10
C ALA A 109 32.33 -1.44 -5.20
N ALA A 110 31.42 -0.56 -5.65
CA ALA A 110 31.70 0.45 -6.67
C ALA A 110 32.80 1.43 -6.25
N VAL A 111 32.77 1.90 -5.00
CA VAL A 111 33.81 2.75 -4.41
C VAL A 111 35.15 2.03 -4.37
N ALA A 112 35.17 0.76 -3.96
CA ALA A 112 36.41 -0.03 -3.86
C ALA A 112 37.11 -0.14 -5.23
N TYR A 113 36.37 -0.39 -6.31
CA TYR A 113 36.93 -0.45 -7.67
C TYR A 113 37.45 0.90 -8.18
N ARG A 114 36.90 2.01 -7.71
CA ARG A 114 37.28 3.38 -8.13
C ARG A 114 38.20 4.09 -7.12
N SER A 115 38.79 3.37 -6.18
CA SER A 115 39.63 3.96 -5.10
C SER A 115 40.79 4.83 -5.64
N ARG A 116 41.44 4.42 -6.73
CA ARG A 116 42.51 5.21 -7.36
C ARG A 116 42.00 6.53 -7.93
N GLU A 117 40.88 6.53 -8.63
CA GLU A 117 40.26 7.74 -9.20
C GLU A 117 39.91 8.75 -8.11
N ILE A 118 39.35 8.27 -6.99
CA ILE A 118 39.02 9.09 -5.81
C ILE A 118 40.30 9.71 -5.22
N ALA A 119 41.39 8.94 -5.15
CA ALA A 119 42.67 9.44 -4.68
C ALA A 119 43.22 10.54 -5.62
N THR A 120 43.15 10.35 -6.94
CA THR A 120 43.57 11.37 -7.92
C THR A 120 42.76 12.65 -7.80
N LEU A 121 41.42 12.54 -7.68
CA LEU A 121 40.52 13.68 -7.47
C LEU A 121 40.88 14.47 -6.21
N ARG A 122 41.23 13.77 -5.12
CA ARG A 122 41.67 14.42 -3.88
C ARG A 122 43.04 15.09 -4.01
N VAL A 123 43.96 14.54 -4.80
CA VAL A 123 45.29 15.13 -5.04
C VAL A 123 45.20 16.42 -5.86
N ILE A 124 44.31 16.48 -6.85
CA ILE A 124 44.09 17.68 -7.67
C ILE A 124 43.22 18.74 -6.96
N GLY A 125 42.79 18.51 -5.72
CA GLY A 125 42.17 19.53 -4.86
C GLY A 125 40.65 19.42 -4.67
N PHE A 126 39.99 18.35 -5.11
CA PHE A 126 38.55 18.18 -4.81
C PHE A 126 38.31 18.03 -3.30
N SER A 127 37.29 18.73 -2.81
CA SER A 127 36.90 18.68 -1.41
C SER A 127 36.16 17.39 -1.09
N LYS A 128 36.29 16.90 0.16
CA LYS A 128 35.55 15.74 0.68
C LYS A 128 34.03 15.83 0.45
N PRO A 129 33.35 16.98 0.70
CA PRO A 129 31.92 17.09 0.42
C PRO A 129 31.57 16.97 -1.06
N SER A 130 32.43 17.45 -1.98
CA SER A 130 32.18 17.30 -3.42
C SER A 130 32.18 15.82 -3.86
N ILE A 131 33.07 15.02 -3.28
CA ILE A 131 33.14 13.57 -3.54
C ILE A 131 31.91 12.88 -2.93
N LEU A 132 31.55 13.25 -1.69
CA LEU A 132 30.36 12.73 -1.01
C LEU A 132 29.09 12.99 -1.84
N THR A 133 28.87 14.22 -2.30
CA THR A 133 27.69 14.58 -3.08
C THR A 133 27.63 13.86 -4.42
N SER A 134 28.77 13.61 -5.06
CA SER A 134 28.84 12.85 -6.32
C SER A 134 28.32 11.42 -6.15
N PHE A 135 28.79 10.71 -5.12
CA PHE A 135 28.35 9.34 -4.85
C PHE A 135 26.90 9.29 -4.36
N VAL A 136 26.47 10.22 -3.50
CA VAL A 136 25.07 10.30 -3.09
C VAL A 136 24.17 10.54 -4.30
N PHE A 137 24.58 11.41 -5.23
CA PHE A 137 23.85 11.64 -6.47
C PHE A 137 23.78 10.38 -7.35
N GLU A 138 24.88 9.64 -7.49
CA GLU A 138 24.90 8.35 -8.21
C GLU A 138 23.92 7.35 -7.57
N SER A 139 23.90 7.23 -6.23
CA SER A 139 22.92 6.39 -5.53
C SER A 139 21.47 6.85 -5.76
N LEU A 140 21.20 8.16 -5.75
CA LEU A 140 19.88 8.69 -6.01
C LEU A 140 19.40 8.37 -7.43
N VAL A 141 20.26 8.56 -8.43
CA VAL A 141 19.94 8.22 -9.83
C VAL A 141 19.67 6.73 -9.99
N LEU A 142 20.50 5.87 -9.40
CA LEU A 142 20.29 4.42 -9.43
C LEU A 142 18.99 4.01 -8.74
N SER A 143 18.65 4.64 -7.61
CA SER A 143 17.39 4.38 -6.90
C SER A 143 16.16 4.81 -7.69
N LEU A 144 16.23 5.94 -8.40
CA LEU A 144 15.16 6.40 -9.28
C LEU A 144 14.96 5.46 -10.46
N LEU A 145 16.04 5.01 -11.11
CA LEU A 145 15.96 4.00 -12.17
C LEU A 145 15.35 2.70 -11.65
N GLY A 146 15.74 2.25 -10.46
CA GLY A 146 15.13 1.10 -9.79
C GLY A 146 13.64 1.29 -9.54
N ALA A 147 13.21 2.48 -9.12
CA ALA A 147 11.81 2.81 -8.92
C ALA A 147 11.01 2.75 -10.22
N VAL A 148 11.55 3.32 -11.31
CA VAL A 148 10.93 3.25 -12.64
C VAL A 148 10.76 1.80 -13.09
N VAL A 149 11.82 1.00 -12.98
CA VAL A 149 11.77 -0.43 -13.34
C VAL A 149 10.74 -1.17 -12.49
N GLY A 150 10.72 -0.93 -11.17
CA GLY A 150 9.76 -1.53 -10.26
C GLY A 150 8.31 -1.16 -10.60
N ILE A 151 8.06 0.10 -10.95
CA ILE A 151 6.74 0.56 -11.40
C ILE A 151 6.34 -0.14 -12.70
N VAL A 152 7.24 -0.18 -13.69
CA VAL A 152 6.98 -0.84 -14.98
C VAL A 152 6.67 -2.33 -14.81
N LEU A 153 7.40 -3.02 -13.92
CA LEU A 153 7.14 -4.42 -13.59
C LEU A 153 5.81 -4.63 -12.86
N MET A 154 5.29 -3.61 -12.17
CA MET A 154 4.02 -3.66 -11.46
C MET A 154 2.82 -3.33 -12.36
N LEU A 155 3.01 -2.57 -13.44
CA LEU A 155 1.92 -2.18 -14.36
C LEU A 155 1.06 -3.34 -14.87
N PRO A 156 1.60 -4.52 -15.24
CA PRO A 156 0.79 -5.66 -15.68
C PRO A 156 -0.18 -6.20 -14.62
N PHE A 157 0.13 -5.95 -13.33
CA PHE A 157 -0.70 -6.39 -12.20
C PHE A 157 -1.74 -5.34 -11.79
N ASN A 158 -1.75 -4.17 -12.44
CA ASN A 158 -2.72 -3.11 -12.17
C ASN A 158 -4.12 -3.55 -12.61
N GLY A 159 -5.07 -3.53 -11.67
CA GLY A 159 -6.44 -3.99 -11.91
C GLY A 159 -6.63 -5.50 -11.75
N MET A 160 -5.58 -6.26 -11.41
CA MET A 160 -5.79 -7.63 -10.94
C MET A 160 -6.41 -7.59 -9.55
N SER A 161 -7.58 -8.18 -9.46
CA SER A 161 -8.27 -8.47 -8.21
C SER A 161 -7.88 -9.88 -7.77
N THR A 162 -7.01 -9.99 -6.76
CA THR A 162 -6.77 -11.29 -6.12
C THR A 162 -7.72 -11.42 -4.93
N GLY A 163 -8.55 -12.46 -4.94
CA GLY A 163 -9.45 -12.79 -3.84
C GLY A 163 -8.88 -13.97 -3.05
N THR A 164 -8.70 -13.83 -1.74
CA THR A 164 -8.56 -15.03 -0.89
C THR A 164 -9.96 -15.39 -0.41
N SER A 165 -10.59 -16.38 -1.07
CA SER A 165 -11.92 -16.85 -0.68
C SER A 165 -11.84 -17.49 0.70
N ASN A 166 -12.39 -16.81 1.70
CA ASN A 166 -12.49 -17.36 3.04
C ASN A 166 -13.72 -18.28 3.10
N ALA A 167 -13.52 -19.59 2.94
CA ALA A 167 -14.59 -20.59 2.87
C ALA A 167 -15.48 -20.64 4.13
N VAL A 168 -15.01 -20.07 5.25
CA VAL A 168 -15.72 -20.08 6.54
C VAL A 168 -16.65 -18.86 6.71
N THR A 169 -16.40 -17.75 6.02
CA THR A 169 -17.14 -16.49 6.24
C THR A 169 -17.86 -15.97 4.99
N PHE A 170 -17.70 -16.60 3.83
CA PHE A 170 -18.23 -16.11 2.54
C PHE A 170 -17.88 -14.63 2.25
N SER A 171 -16.84 -14.11 2.91
CA SER A 171 -16.36 -12.75 2.71
C SER A 171 -15.17 -12.83 1.76
N GLU A 172 -15.36 -12.38 0.54
CA GLU A 172 -14.28 -12.23 -0.43
C GLU A 172 -13.57 -10.90 -0.13
N VAL A 173 -12.34 -10.98 0.38
CA VAL A 173 -11.48 -9.79 0.42
C VAL A 173 -10.88 -9.64 -0.96
N VAL A 174 -11.54 -8.85 -1.80
CA VAL A 174 -11.06 -8.50 -3.14
C VAL A 174 -9.93 -7.48 -3.00
N PHE A 175 -8.69 -7.90 -3.25
CA PHE A 175 -7.56 -6.98 -3.30
C PHE A 175 -7.46 -6.39 -4.71
N ALA A 176 -8.02 -5.20 -4.91
CA ALA A 176 -7.77 -4.45 -6.14
C ALA A 176 -6.38 -3.80 -6.05
N LEU A 177 -5.41 -4.33 -6.79
CA LEU A 177 -4.11 -3.66 -6.97
C LEU A 177 -4.31 -2.44 -7.87
N ARG A 178 -4.59 -1.28 -7.27
CA ARG A 178 -4.79 -0.02 -7.99
C ARG A 178 -3.52 0.83 -7.94
N MET A 179 -2.89 1.02 -9.09
CA MET A 179 -1.77 1.96 -9.21
C MET A 179 -2.33 3.37 -9.41
N THR A 180 -2.44 4.12 -8.32
CA THR A 180 -2.85 5.53 -8.37
C THR A 180 -1.63 6.44 -8.51
N PRO A 181 -1.77 7.64 -9.09
CA PRO A 181 -0.68 8.62 -9.16
C PRO A 181 -0.04 8.91 -7.79
N THR A 182 -0.84 8.88 -6.73
CA THR A 182 -0.39 9.07 -5.35
C THR A 182 0.53 7.94 -4.88
N VAL A 183 0.20 6.68 -5.19
CA VAL A 183 1.06 5.53 -4.86
C VAL A 183 2.38 5.58 -5.63
N ILE A 184 2.34 5.98 -6.90
CA ILE A 184 3.54 6.17 -7.72
C ILE A 184 4.44 7.25 -7.11
N LEU A 185 3.87 8.38 -6.69
CA LEU A 185 4.60 9.45 -6.03
C LEU A 185 5.26 8.96 -4.73
N TYR A 186 4.53 8.23 -3.88
CA TYR A 186 5.10 7.64 -2.67
C TYR A 186 6.21 6.63 -2.98
N ALA A 187 6.09 5.84 -4.04
CA ALA A 187 7.14 4.90 -4.45
C ALA A 187 8.44 5.63 -4.85
N PHE A 188 8.34 6.76 -5.58
CA PHE A 188 9.50 7.58 -5.91
C PHE A 188 10.13 8.24 -4.68
N ILE A 189 9.32 8.83 -3.80
CA ILE A 189 9.82 9.41 -2.55
C ILE A 189 10.52 8.35 -1.71
N PHE A 190 9.91 7.16 -1.59
CA PHE A 190 10.49 6.05 -0.86
C PHE A 190 11.82 5.63 -1.48
N ALA A 191 11.89 5.42 -2.79
CA ALA A 191 13.13 5.06 -3.47
C ALA A 191 14.25 6.10 -3.25
N LEU A 192 13.94 7.40 -3.32
CA LEU A 192 14.90 8.47 -3.04
C LEU A 192 15.42 8.42 -1.60
N VAL A 193 14.55 8.20 -0.62
CA VAL A 193 14.93 8.05 0.78
C VAL A 193 15.88 6.86 0.94
N MET A 194 15.55 5.73 0.32
CA MET A 194 16.38 4.51 0.39
C MET A 194 17.72 4.68 -0.32
N GLY A 195 17.74 5.30 -1.50
CA GLY A 195 18.95 5.63 -2.23
C GLY A 195 19.85 6.59 -1.47
N PHE A 196 19.26 7.59 -0.81
CA PHE A 196 19.99 8.52 0.04
C PHE A 196 20.69 7.82 1.20
N PHE A 197 19.95 7.03 2.01
CA PHE A 197 20.53 6.30 3.13
C PHE A 197 21.51 5.21 2.67
N GLY A 198 21.22 4.54 1.55
CA GLY A 198 22.07 3.52 0.96
C GLY A 198 23.40 4.07 0.45
N GLY A 199 23.41 5.28 -0.11
CA GLY A 199 24.60 5.94 -0.62
C GLY A 199 25.42 6.68 0.44
N LEU A 200 24.79 7.16 1.52
CA LEU A 200 25.43 8.08 2.46
C LEU A 200 26.62 7.47 3.21
N ALA A 201 26.46 6.28 3.77
CA ALA A 201 27.52 5.59 4.51
C ALA A 201 28.75 5.26 3.64
N PRO A 202 28.61 4.59 2.48
CA PRO A 202 29.75 4.33 1.59
C PRO A 202 30.38 5.60 1.01
N ALA A 203 29.58 6.62 0.68
CA ALA A 203 30.11 7.89 0.20
C ALA A 203 30.94 8.61 1.29
N TRP A 204 30.50 8.55 2.55
CA TRP A 204 31.24 9.11 3.68
C TRP A 204 32.55 8.36 3.94
N HIS A 205 32.51 7.03 3.83
CA HIS A 205 33.71 6.20 3.89
C HIS A 205 34.70 6.56 2.78
N ALA A 206 34.24 6.65 1.53
CA ALA A 206 35.04 7.01 0.36
C ALA A 206 35.75 8.36 0.54
N ALA A 207 35.03 9.39 0.97
CA ALA A 207 35.56 10.73 1.17
C ALA A 207 36.63 10.81 2.28
N ARG A 208 36.67 9.83 3.19
CA ARG A 208 37.62 9.76 4.31
C ARG A 208 38.78 8.79 4.10
N GLN A 209 38.84 8.04 2.99
CA GLN A 209 39.95 7.13 2.77
C GLN A 209 41.30 7.88 2.66
N ASN A 210 42.33 7.26 3.24
CA ASN A 210 43.68 7.81 3.27
C ASN A 210 44.33 7.69 1.89
N ILE A 211 44.67 8.85 1.30
CA ILE A 211 45.24 8.98 -0.05
C ILE A 211 46.52 8.14 -0.21
N LEU A 212 47.34 8.06 0.85
CA LEU A 212 48.65 7.39 0.82
C LEU A 212 48.55 5.86 0.74
N THR A 213 47.49 5.26 1.27
CA THR A 213 47.25 3.81 1.17
C THR A 213 46.67 3.45 -0.20
N ALA A 214 45.75 4.27 -0.74
CA ALA A 214 45.11 4.02 -2.04
C ALA A 214 46.06 4.12 -3.26
N LEU A 215 47.17 4.86 -3.12
CA LEU A 215 48.22 4.95 -4.16
C LEU A 215 49.29 3.86 -4.06
N ARG A 216 49.37 3.15 -2.92
CA ARG A 216 50.36 2.08 -2.67
C ARG A 216 49.82 0.67 -2.93
N GLY A 217 48.53 0.51 -3.20
CA GLY A 217 47.87 -0.74 -3.57
C GLY A 217 46.47 -0.46 -4.07
#